data_AF-A0AA37SB43-F1
#
_entry.id   AF-A0AA37SB43-F1
#
_cell.length_a   1.000
_cell.length_b   1.000
_cell.length_c   1.000
_cell.angle_alpha   90.00
_cell.angle_beta   90.00
_cell.angle_gamma   90.00
#
_symmetry.space_group_name_H-M   'P 1'
#
loop_
_entity.id
_entity.type
_entity.pdbx_description
1 polymer ?
#
loop_
_entity_poly.entity_id
_entity_poly.type
_entity_poly.pdbx_seq_one_letter_code
_entity_poly.pdbx_strand_id
1 'polypeptide(L)'
;MNIKAVICFSIIITCLFSLESRAGGKHSPLLMLISNKLKIEKLITAAEENPQQCKTTADQAWKLLKPSLHMLREYSQEKAGNYLNQEAYATSLEQRAKMLENFSNLMDKVFHLKETC
;
A
#
# COMPACT_ATOMS: atom_id res chain seq x y z
N MET A 1 3.16 40.70 -25.88
CA MET A 1 3.63 39.59 -25.01
C MET A 1 4.64 38.75 -25.79
N ASN A 2 5.86 38.64 -25.27
CA ASN A 2 7.01 38.08 -25.99
C ASN A 2 6.95 36.55 -26.02
N ILE A 3 6.61 35.99 -27.19
CA ILE A 3 6.47 34.54 -27.45
C ILE A 3 7.75 33.76 -27.08
N LYS A 4 8.93 34.42 -27.13
CA LYS A 4 10.21 33.82 -26.78
C LYS A 4 10.35 33.46 -25.28
N ALA A 5 9.63 34.14 -24.38
CA ALA A 5 9.69 33.86 -22.95
C ALA A 5 8.89 32.60 -22.56
N VAL A 6 7.84 32.27 -23.33
CA VAL A 6 6.96 31.14 -23.05
C VAL A 6 7.67 29.81 -23.36
N ILE A 7 8.45 29.77 -24.43
CA ILE A 7 9.14 28.55 -24.88
C ILE A 7 10.28 28.15 -23.92
N CYS A 8 11.00 29.12 -23.34
CA CYS A 8 12.06 28.81 -22.37
C CYS A 8 11.51 28.20 -21.06
N PHE A 9 10.32 28.61 -20.62
CA PHE A 9 9.69 28.05 -19.43
C PHE A 9 9.21 26.60 -19.63
N SER A 10 8.76 26.25 -20.85
CA SER A 10 8.31 24.90 -21.17
C SER A 10 9.44 23.87 -21.16
N ILE A 11 10.66 24.28 -21.56
CA ILE A 11 11.83 23.39 -21.58
C ILE A 11 12.37 23.17 -20.16
N ILE A 12 12.37 24.20 -19.31
CA ILE A 12 12.86 24.10 -17.93
C ILE A 12 11.96 23.18 -17.08
N ILE A 13 10.64 23.25 -17.23
CA ILE A 13 9.70 22.36 -16.52
C ILE A 13 9.86 20.91 -17.00
N THR A 14 10.11 20.69 -18.29
CA THR A 14 10.31 19.36 -18.85
C THR A 14 11.63 18.73 -18.36
N CYS A 15 12.69 19.52 -18.18
CA CYS A 15 13.95 19.03 -17.61
C CYS A 15 13.84 18.73 -16.10
N LEU A 16 13.06 19.49 -15.34
CA LEU A 16 12.81 19.22 -13.92
C LEU A 16 12.00 17.94 -13.70
N PHE A 17 11.02 17.65 -14.55
CA PHE A 17 10.26 16.38 -14.50
C PHE A 17 11.06 15.17 -15.03
N SER A 18 12.07 15.40 -15.87
CA SER A 18 12.88 14.31 -16.43
C SER A 18 13.99 13.80 -15.50
N LEU A 19 14.31 14.53 -14.43
CA LEU A 19 15.29 14.12 -13.42
C LEU A 19 14.70 13.19 -12.34
N GLU A 20 13.37 13.14 -12.19
CA GLU A 20 12.71 12.18 -11.28
C GLU A 20 12.45 10.81 -11.93
N SER A 21 12.60 10.70 -13.26
CA SER A 21 12.31 9.47 -14.01
C SER A 21 13.41 8.40 -13.95
N ARG A 22 14.45 8.58 -13.12
CA ARG A 22 15.46 7.54 -12.82
C ARG A 22 15.17 6.73 -11.55
N ALA A 23 14.06 6.99 -10.86
CA ALA A 23 13.48 6.06 -9.92
C ALA A 23 12.24 5.44 -10.58
N GLY A 24 12.42 4.37 -11.35
CA GLY A 24 11.30 3.61 -11.94
C GLY A 24 10.25 3.36 -10.85
N GLY A 25 9.06 3.95 -11.06
CA GLY A 25 8.03 4.22 -10.04
C GLY A 25 7.57 3.01 -9.24
N LYS A 26 8.40 2.55 -8.31
CA LYS A 26 8.03 1.62 -7.26
C LYS A 26 7.36 2.45 -6.18
N HIS A 27 6.04 2.35 -6.08
CA HIS A 27 5.34 2.81 -4.89
C HIS A 27 6.03 2.21 -3.64
N SER A 28 6.22 3.01 -2.59
CA SER A 28 6.76 2.51 -1.32
C SER A 28 5.93 1.31 -0.85
N PRO A 29 6.54 0.16 -0.48
CA PRO A 29 5.82 -1.02 0.00
C PRO A 29 4.82 -0.69 1.10
N LEU A 30 5.16 0.25 1.99
CA LEU A 30 4.27 0.74 3.04
C LEU A 30 2.98 1.36 2.49
N LEU A 31 3.07 2.20 1.45
CA LEU A 31 1.88 2.83 0.85
C LEU A 31 0.99 1.80 0.16
N MET A 32 1.58 0.81 -0.50
CA MET A 32 0.83 -0.30 -1.09
C MET A 32 0.11 -1.13 -0.02
N LEU A 33 0.79 -1.44 1.09
CA LEU A 33 0.21 -2.17 2.23
C LEU A 33 -0.94 -1.39 2.88
N ILE A 34 -0.79 -0.09 3.08
CA ILE A 34 -1.86 0.79 3.60
C ILE A 34 -3.05 0.81 2.63
N SER A 35 -2.80 0.97 1.33
CA SER A 35 -3.85 0.95 0.32
C SER A 35 -4.63 -0.37 0.33
N ASN A 36 -3.91 -1.50 0.38
CA ASN A 36 -4.53 -2.81 0.42
C ASN A 36 -5.31 -3.05 1.72
N LYS A 37 -4.77 -2.63 2.88
CA LYS A 37 -5.50 -2.66 4.16
C LYS A 37 -6.86 -1.98 4.03
N LEU A 38 -6.90 -0.74 3.55
CA LEU A 38 -8.13 0.03 3.41
C LEU A 38 -9.12 -0.61 2.44
N LYS A 39 -8.63 -1.20 1.34
CA LYS A 39 -9.48 -1.92 0.37
C LYS A 39 -10.07 -3.19 0.97
N ILE A 40 -9.28 -3.95 1.72
CA ILE A 40 -9.75 -5.17 2.40
C ILE A 40 -10.80 -4.79 3.46
N GLU A 41 -10.56 -3.75 4.26
CA GLU A 41 -11.54 -3.25 5.25
C GLU A 41 -12.88 -2.89 4.58
N LYS A 42 -12.85 -2.20 3.44
CA LYS A 42 -14.06 -1.88 2.67
C LYS A 42 -14.79 -3.12 2.15
N LEU A 43 -14.04 -4.13 1.70
CA LEU A 43 -14.63 -5.38 1.23
C LEU A 43 -15.27 -6.17 2.39
N ILE A 44 -14.64 -6.18 3.57
CA ILE A 44 -15.21 -6.79 4.77
C ILE A 44 -16.55 -6.13 5.10
N THR A 45 -16.57 -4.80 5.23
CA THR A 45 -17.80 -4.05 5.51
C THR A 45 -18.88 -4.29 4.45
N ALA A 46 -18.52 -4.28 3.16
CA ALA A 46 -19.47 -4.56 2.09
C ALA A 46 -20.03 -5.98 2.12
N ALA A 47 -19.27 -6.98 2.59
CA ALA A 47 -19.74 -8.35 2.76
C ALA A 47 -20.71 -8.47 3.94
N GLU A 48 -20.42 -7.78 5.05
CA GLU A 48 -21.27 -7.73 6.25
C GLU A 48 -22.60 -7.02 5.99
N GLU A 49 -22.58 -5.93 5.21
CA GLU A 49 -23.77 -5.13 4.88
C GLU A 49 -24.66 -5.75 3.78
N ASN A 50 -24.11 -6.63 2.94
CA ASN A 50 -24.83 -7.21 1.80
C ASN A 50 -24.73 -8.75 1.76
N PRO A 51 -25.62 -9.45 2.49
CA PRO A 51 -25.61 -10.91 2.59
C PRO A 51 -25.71 -11.62 1.22
N GLN A 52 -26.40 -11.03 0.24
CA GLN A 52 -26.55 -11.61 -1.10
C GLN A 52 -25.22 -11.66 -1.86
N GLN A 53 -24.27 -10.76 -1.55
CA GLN A 53 -22.95 -10.70 -2.18
C GLN A 53 -21.81 -11.15 -1.26
N CYS A 54 -22.12 -11.52 0.00
CA CYS A 54 -21.19 -11.93 1.05
C CYS A 54 -20.05 -12.81 0.52
N LYS A 55 -20.39 -13.95 -0.09
CA LYS A 55 -19.40 -14.92 -0.59
C LYS A 55 -18.45 -14.34 -1.65
N THR A 56 -19.00 -13.64 -2.64
CA THR A 56 -18.21 -13.03 -3.73
C THR A 56 -17.29 -11.95 -3.18
N THR A 57 -17.78 -11.11 -2.27
CA THR A 57 -17.01 -10.03 -1.66
C THR A 57 -15.93 -10.58 -0.71
N ALA A 58 -16.23 -11.63 0.06
CA ALA A 58 -15.26 -12.34 0.88
C ALA A 58 -14.15 -12.99 0.04
N ASP A 59 -14.48 -13.57 -1.12
CA ASP A 59 -13.49 -14.08 -2.07
C ASP A 59 -12.57 -12.98 -2.62
N GLN A 60 -13.11 -11.80 -2.91
CA GLN A 60 -12.32 -10.64 -3.33
C GLN A 60 -11.38 -10.16 -2.22
N ALA A 61 -11.88 -10.09 -0.97
CA ALA A 61 -11.08 -9.72 0.19
C ALA A 61 -9.92 -10.71 0.37
N TRP A 62 -10.19 -12.01 0.29
CA TRP A 62 -9.19 -13.07 0.36
C TRP A 62 -8.13 -12.96 -0.75
N LYS A 63 -8.58 -12.74 -2.00
CA LYS A 63 -7.70 -12.59 -3.16
C LYS A 63 -6.75 -11.40 -3.04
N LEU A 64 -7.16 -10.34 -2.35
CA LEU A 64 -6.31 -9.18 -2.08
C LEU A 64 -5.43 -9.38 -0.83
N LEU A 65 -5.93 -10.07 0.19
CA LEU A 65 -5.22 -10.34 1.44
C LEU A 65 -3.96 -11.18 1.20
N LYS A 66 -4.08 -12.31 0.49
CA LYS A 66 -2.98 -13.26 0.28
C LYS A 66 -1.70 -12.62 -0.31
N PRO A 67 -1.74 -11.88 -1.43
CA PRO A 67 -0.55 -11.20 -1.94
C PRO A 67 -0.06 -10.06 -1.03
N SER A 68 -0.95 -9.43 -0.26
CA SER A 68 -0.57 -8.38 0.70
C SER A 68 0.24 -8.95 1.88
N LEU A 69 -0.07 -10.17 2.33
CA LEU A 69 0.71 -10.87 3.37
C LEU A 69 2.14 -11.19 2.88
N HIS A 70 2.30 -11.53 1.60
CA HIS A 70 3.63 -11.73 1.02
C HIS A 70 4.44 -10.42 1.04
N MET A 71 3.83 -9.32 0.59
CA MET A 71 4.47 -8.00 0.62
C MET A 71 4.80 -7.54 2.04
N LEU A 72 3.92 -7.83 3.01
CA LEU A 72 4.15 -7.52 4.42
C LEU A 72 5.35 -8.29 4.98
N ARG A 73 5.50 -9.55 4.59
CA ARG A 73 6.67 -10.35 4.95
C ARG A 73 7.95 -9.70 4.43
N GLU A 74 7.99 -9.30 3.16
CA GLU A 74 9.16 -8.62 2.59
C GLU A 74 9.46 -7.30 3.30
N TYR A 75 8.44 -6.46 3.51
CA TYR A 75 8.56 -5.19 4.22
C TYR A 75 9.06 -5.37 5.66
N SER A 76 8.61 -6.43 6.35
CA SER A 76 9.04 -6.72 7.72
C SER A 76 10.54 -7.07 7.82
N GLN A 77 11.13 -7.59 6.74
CA GLN A 77 12.50 -8.10 6.69
C GLN A 77 13.55 -7.06 6.26
N GLU A 78 13.16 -5.81 6.03
CA GLU A 78 14.10 -4.75 5.65
C GLU A 78 15.17 -4.51 6.72
N LYS A 79 16.44 -4.42 6.30
CA LYS A 79 17.59 -4.31 7.21
C LYS A 79 17.85 -2.85 7.63
N ALA A 80 18.48 -2.66 8.78
CA ALA A 80 18.85 -1.33 9.30
C ALA A 80 19.70 -0.50 8.32
N GLY A 81 20.56 -1.15 7.53
CA GLY A 81 21.41 -0.49 6.54
C GLY A 81 20.66 0.20 5.38
N ASN A 82 19.35 -0.01 5.25
CA ASN A 82 18.52 0.66 4.25
C ASN A 82 18.02 2.05 4.71
N TYR A 83 18.34 2.46 5.94
CA TYR A 83 17.83 3.67 6.58
C TYR A 83 18.95 4.69 6.78
N LEU A 84 18.61 5.98 6.67
CA LEU A 84 19.58 7.08 6.80
C LEU A 84 20.22 7.17 8.19
N ASN A 85 19.48 6.77 9.23
CA ASN A 85 19.93 6.81 10.62
C ASN A 85 19.14 5.79 11.47
N GLN A 86 19.57 5.63 12.74
CA GLN A 86 18.94 4.70 13.68
C GLN A 86 17.51 5.07 14.06
N GLU A 87 17.20 6.37 14.13
CA GLU A 87 15.86 6.87 14.46
C GLU A 87 14.83 6.52 13.38
N ALA A 88 15.19 6.70 12.10
CA ALA A 88 14.37 6.31 10.96
C ALA A 88 14.16 4.79 10.94
N TYR A 89 15.19 4.00 11.28
CA TYR A 89 15.05 2.56 11.40
C TYR A 89 14.11 2.17 12.55
N ALA A 90 14.25 2.77 13.73
CA ALA A 90 13.37 2.53 14.88
C ALA A 90 11.90 2.86 14.56
N THR A 91 11.67 4.03 13.94
CA THR A 91 10.34 4.43 13.45
C THR A 91 9.77 3.40 12.46
N SER A 92 10.62 2.85 11.58
CA SER A 92 10.19 1.81 10.64
C SER A 92 9.80 0.50 11.34
N LEU A 93 10.46 0.13 12.44
CA LEU A 93 10.12 -1.07 13.22
C LEU A 93 8.74 -0.94 13.85
N GLU A 94 8.42 0.23 14.41
CA GLU A 94 7.08 0.52 14.96
C GLU A 94 6.00 0.45 13.86
N GLN A 95 6.27 1.03 12.69
CA GLN A 95 5.35 0.96 11.55
C GLN A 95 5.12 -0.48 11.08
N ARG A 96 6.18 -1.30 11.00
CA ARG A 96 6.07 -2.72 10.63
C ARG A 96 5.26 -3.50 11.67
N ALA A 97 5.51 -3.29 12.96
CA ALA A 97 4.77 -3.94 14.03
C ALA A 97 3.27 -3.62 13.93
N LYS A 98 2.92 -2.34 13.75
CA LYS A 98 1.53 -1.92 13.55
C LYS A 98 0.91 -2.53 12.29
N MET A 99 1.67 -2.65 11.21
CA MET A 99 1.16 -3.29 9.98
C MET A 99 0.95 -4.79 10.15
N LEU A 100 1.80 -5.49 10.90
CA LEU A 100 1.61 -6.90 11.26
C LEU A 100 0.34 -7.10 12.07
N GLU A 101 0.11 -6.28 13.10
CA GLU A 101 -1.11 -6.31 13.89
C GLU A 101 -2.36 -6.06 13.02
N ASN A 102 -2.34 -5.02 12.19
CA ASN A 102 -3.43 -4.70 11.28
C ASN A 102 -3.79 -5.88 10.37
N PHE A 103 -2.79 -6.50 9.74
CA PHE A 103 -3.03 -7.61 8.82
C PHE A 103 -3.41 -8.91 9.53
N SER A 104 -2.95 -9.14 10.77
CA SER A 104 -3.44 -10.23 11.62
C SER A 104 -4.94 -10.08 11.87
N ASN A 105 -5.38 -8.89 12.28
CA ASN A 105 -6.81 -8.61 12.51
C ASN A 105 -7.64 -8.76 11.22
N LEU A 106 -7.09 -8.37 10.07
CA LEU A 106 -7.76 -8.59 8.78
C LEU A 106 -7.84 -10.06 8.39
N MET A 107 -6.82 -10.86 8.69
CA MET A 107 -6.87 -12.30 8.46
C MET A 107 -8.05 -12.91 9.19
N ASP A 108 -8.17 -12.68 10.50
CA ASP A 108 -9.24 -13.26 11.31
C ASP A 108 -10.62 -12.88 10.78
N LYS A 109 -10.83 -11.61 10.43
CA LYS A 109 -12.09 -11.12 9.85
C LYS A 109 -12.40 -11.75 8.50
N VAL A 110 -11.42 -11.84 7.59
CA VAL A 110 -11.64 -12.44 6.27
C VAL A 110 -11.90 -13.94 6.39
N PHE A 111 -11.21 -14.65 7.30
CA PHE A 111 -11.49 -16.07 7.57
C PHE A 111 -12.90 -16.25 8.13
N HIS A 112 -13.31 -15.43 9.10
CA HIS A 112 -14.66 -15.48 9.64
C HIS A 112 -15.73 -15.27 8.57
N LEU A 113 -15.55 -14.28 7.68
CA LEU A 113 -16.46 -14.09 6.54
C LEU A 113 -16.48 -15.30 5.61
N LYS A 114 -15.33 -15.94 5.37
CA LYS A 114 -15.24 -17.14 4.52
C LYS A 114 -15.94 -18.36 5.09
N GLU A 115 -16.18 -18.42 6.40
CA GLU A 115 -16.90 -19.50 7.09
C GLU A 115 -18.39 -19.21 7.25
N THR A 116 -18.78 -17.94 7.30
CA THR A 116 -20.16 -17.49 7.55
C THR A 116 -20.92 -17.11 6.29
N CYS A 117 -20.21 -16.74 5.22
CA CYS A 117 -20.70 -16.85 3.84
C CYS A 117 -20.48 -18.31 3.31
#